data_AF-A0A966DCM5-F1
#
_entry.id   AF-A0A966DCM5-F1
#
_cell.length_a   1.000
_cell.length_b   1.000
_cell.length_c   1.000
_cell.angle_alpha   90.00
_cell.angle_beta   90.00
_cell.angle_gamma   90.00
#
_symmetry.space_group_name_H-M   'P 1'
#
loop_
_entity.id
_entity.type
_entity.pdbx_description
1 polymer ?
#
loop_
_entity_poly.entity_id
_entity_poly.type
_entity_poly.pdbx_seq_one_letter_code
_entity_poly.pdbx_strand_id
1 'polypeptide(L)'
;MALKSKKNYLEQLQTAVHNDELKQALAGNVSTVKADTENALHQFSGLRNVKARAAYLKLKVLEELDRFLIQFENQFSAAGGKVLWANDSKEAQEKVLALINEYPDATVI
;
A
#
# COMPACT_ATOMS: atom_id res chain seq x y z
N MET A 1 30.35 7.44 -6.16
CA MET A 1 29.26 7.75 -7.12
C MET A 1 27.96 8.23 -6.46
N ALA A 2 27.66 7.87 -5.19
CA ALA A 2 26.41 8.25 -4.50
C ALA A 2 26.24 9.74 -4.10
N LEU A 3 27.34 10.49 -3.92
CA LEU A 3 27.28 11.88 -3.45
C LEU A 3 26.76 12.89 -4.49
N LYS A 4 26.92 12.59 -5.81
CA LYS A 4 26.41 13.45 -6.90
C LYS A 4 24.88 13.43 -7.00
N SER A 5 24.23 12.30 -6.65
CA SER A 5 22.77 12.16 -6.70
C SER A 5 22.07 12.97 -5.60
N LYS A 6 22.58 12.93 -4.36
CA LYS A 6 21.99 13.68 -3.23
C LYS A 6 22.09 15.20 -3.42
N LYS A 7 23.22 15.71 -3.95
CA LYS A 7 23.42 17.14 -4.19
C LYS A 7 22.47 17.68 -5.27
N ASN A 8 22.29 16.90 -6.35
CA ASN A 8 21.35 17.21 -7.43
C ASN A 8 19.88 17.21 -6.94
N TYR A 9 19.50 16.26 -6.08
CA TYR A 9 18.17 16.23 -5.46
C TYR A 9 17.89 17.48 -4.60
N LEU A 10 18.86 17.94 -3.80
CA LEU A 10 18.68 19.13 -2.96
C LEU A 10 18.55 20.42 -3.79
N GLU A 11 19.30 20.56 -4.89
CA GLU A 11 19.18 21.69 -5.81
C GLU A 11 17.83 21.68 -6.54
N GLN A 12 17.33 20.50 -6.92
CA GLN A 12 16.00 20.32 -7.49
C GLN A 12 14.89 20.68 -6.49
N LEU A 13 15.03 20.28 -5.22
CA LEU A 13 14.10 20.67 -4.16
C LEU A 13 14.10 22.18 -3.93
N GLN A 14 15.28 22.81 -3.89
CA GLN A 14 15.36 24.27 -3.76
C GLN A 14 14.67 24.97 -4.94
N THR A 15 14.91 24.53 -6.16
CA THR A 15 14.28 25.13 -7.35
C THR A 15 12.76 24.93 -7.33
N ALA A 16 12.29 23.73 -6.97
CA ALA A 16 10.86 23.43 -6.86
C ALA A 16 10.17 24.25 -5.76
N VAL A 17 10.84 24.46 -4.61
CA VAL A 17 10.32 25.25 -3.49
C VAL A 17 10.23 26.73 -3.82
N HIS A 18 11.06 27.27 -4.72
CA HIS A 18 11.03 28.69 -5.08
C HIS A 18 10.11 29.01 -6.28
N ASN A 19 9.57 28.00 -6.98
CA ASN A 19 8.65 28.20 -8.10
C ASN A 19 7.24 28.52 -7.59
N ASP A 20 6.75 29.72 -7.92
CA ASP A 20 5.46 30.22 -7.43
C ASP A 20 4.25 29.49 -8.05
N GLU A 21 4.35 29.01 -9.29
CA GLU A 21 3.30 28.18 -9.93
C GLU A 21 3.15 26.85 -9.20
N LEU A 22 4.27 26.19 -8.86
CA LEU A 22 4.27 24.95 -8.09
C LEU A 22 3.71 25.14 -6.68
N LYS A 23 4.04 26.25 -6.01
CA LYS A 23 3.45 26.60 -4.70
C LYS A 23 1.96 26.79 -4.79
N GLN A 24 1.47 27.48 -5.82
CA GLN A 24 0.05 27.74 -6.00
C GLN A 24 -0.73 26.47 -6.32
N ALA A 25 -0.21 25.62 -7.21
CA ALA A 25 -0.79 24.31 -7.50
C ALA A 25 -0.79 23.39 -6.26
N LEU A 26 0.29 23.39 -5.48
CA LEU A 26 0.37 22.64 -4.23
C LEU A 26 -0.64 23.16 -3.21
N ALA A 27 -0.77 24.48 -3.05
CA ALA A 27 -1.73 25.09 -2.14
C ALA A 27 -3.18 24.72 -2.53
N GLY A 28 -3.50 24.76 -3.82
CA GLY A 28 -4.77 24.27 -4.36
C GLY A 28 -5.01 22.81 -4.01
N ASN A 29 -4.08 21.92 -4.34
CA ASN A 29 -4.20 20.48 -4.05
C ASN A 29 -4.35 20.21 -2.54
N VAL A 30 -3.59 20.91 -1.69
CA VAL A 30 -3.71 20.77 -0.23
C VAL A 30 -5.08 21.21 0.25
N SER A 31 -5.64 22.29 -0.30
CA SER A 31 -7.00 22.74 0.04
C SER A 31 -8.08 21.74 -0.39
N THR A 32 -7.97 21.17 -1.60
CA THR A 32 -8.88 20.13 -2.09
C THR A 32 -8.81 18.89 -1.23
N VAL A 33 -7.60 18.38 -0.95
CA VAL A 33 -7.41 17.19 -0.10
C VAL A 33 -7.97 17.43 1.31
N LYS A 34 -7.79 18.63 1.88
CA LYS A 34 -8.38 18.98 3.18
C LYS A 34 -9.91 18.96 3.14
N ALA A 35 -10.52 19.60 2.14
CA ALA A 35 -11.96 19.62 1.98
C ALA A 35 -12.53 18.20 1.78
N ASP A 36 -11.90 17.39 0.93
CA ASP A 36 -12.29 15.99 0.71
C ASP A 36 -12.15 15.15 1.98
N THR A 37 -11.07 15.38 2.74
CA THR A 37 -10.85 14.70 4.03
C THR A 37 -11.92 15.11 5.04
N GLU A 38 -12.22 16.40 5.18
CA GLU A 38 -13.28 16.88 6.07
C GLU A 38 -14.64 16.29 5.68
N ASN A 39 -14.99 16.34 4.39
CA ASN A 39 -16.21 15.72 3.86
C ASN A 39 -16.27 14.21 4.14
N ALA A 40 -15.16 13.49 3.96
CA ALA A 40 -15.08 12.07 4.27
C ALA A 40 -15.23 11.79 5.77
N LEU A 41 -14.66 12.65 6.63
CA LEU A 41 -14.79 12.54 8.08
C LEU A 41 -16.20 12.84 8.57
N HIS A 42 -16.91 13.78 7.92
CA HIS A 42 -18.31 14.10 8.22
C HIS A 42 -19.27 12.93 7.96
N GLN A 43 -18.92 11.97 7.09
CA GLN A 43 -19.70 10.75 6.87
C GLN A 43 -19.69 9.82 8.09
N PHE A 44 -18.74 9.99 9.02
CA PHE A 44 -18.65 9.21 10.24
C PHE A 44 -19.20 10.00 11.44
N SER A 45 -20.49 9.82 11.74
CA SER A 45 -21.16 10.39 12.92
C SER A 45 -20.48 10.05 14.27
N GLY A 46 -19.62 9.02 14.29
CA GLY A 46 -18.86 8.57 15.46
C GLY A 46 -17.41 8.24 15.14
N LEU A 47 -16.65 9.17 14.55
CA LEU A 47 -15.25 8.96 14.12
C LEU A 47 -14.36 8.32 15.21
N ARG A 48 -14.51 8.73 16.48
CA ARG A 48 -13.75 8.15 17.60
C ARG A 48 -14.04 6.65 17.78
N ASN A 49 -15.30 6.26 17.69
CA ASN A 49 -15.73 4.87 17.83
C ASN A 49 -15.30 4.03 16.63
N VAL A 50 -15.34 4.59 15.42
CA VAL A 50 -14.85 3.94 14.20
C VAL A 50 -13.36 3.68 14.30
N LYS A 51 -12.56 4.67 14.75
CA LYS A 51 -11.12 4.50 14.97
C LYS A 51 -10.81 3.43 16.02
N ALA A 52 -11.54 3.42 17.14
CA ALA A 52 -11.39 2.39 18.18
C ALA A 52 -11.73 0.99 17.65
N ARG A 53 -12.83 0.86 16.89
CA ARG A 53 -13.22 -0.40 16.26
C ARG A 53 -12.20 -0.87 15.22
N ALA A 54 -11.65 0.03 14.42
CA ALA A 54 -10.62 -0.29 13.45
C ALA A 54 -9.32 -0.76 14.13
N ALA A 55 -8.92 -0.12 15.23
CA ALA A 55 -7.77 -0.55 16.02
C ALA A 55 -7.99 -1.95 16.62
N TYR A 56 -9.16 -2.18 17.22
CA TYR A 56 -9.54 -3.50 17.73
C TYR A 56 -9.55 -4.57 16.63
N LEU A 57 -10.11 -4.26 15.45
CA LEU A 57 -10.15 -5.19 14.33
C LEU A 57 -8.74 -5.56 13.85
N LYS A 58 -7.82 -4.59 13.76
CA LYS A 58 -6.42 -4.86 13.41
C LYS A 58 -5.78 -5.83 14.41
N LEU A 59 -5.98 -5.61 15.71
CA LEU A 59 -5.45 -6.50 16.74
C LEU A 59 -6.05 -7.90 16.63
N LYS A 60 -7.39 -7.99 16.49
CA LYS A 60 -8.07 -9.26 16.32
C LYS A 60 -7.58 -10.04 15.10
N VAL A 61 -7.33 -9.35 13.98
CA VAL A 61 -6.79 -9.97 12.76
C VAL A 61 -5.37 -10.48 12.97
N LEU A 62 -4.55 -9.80 13.76
CA LEU A 62 -3.20 -10.27 14.10
C LEU A 62 -3.23 -11.45 15.07
N GLU A 63 -4.15 -11.44 16.05
CA GLU A 63 -4.33 -12.53 17.02
C GLU A 63 -4.86 -13.81 16.38
N GLU A 64 -5.82 -13.69 15.45
CA GLU A 64 -6.42 -14.81 14.72
C GLU A 64 -5.86 -14.94 13.28
N LEU A 65 -4.62 -14.47 13.06
CA LEU A 65 -4.04 -14.40 11.70
C LEU A 65 -4.00 -15.76 11.03
N ASP A 66 -3.57 -16.79 11.76
CA ASP A 66 -3.53 -18.19 11.32
C ASP A 66 -4.88 -18.66 10.76
N ARG A 67 -5.97 -18.40 11.48
CA ARG A 67 -7.33 -18.74 11.05
C ARG A 67 -7.73 -17.97 9.79
N PHE A 68 -7.43 -16.68 9.74
CA PHE A 68 -7.78 -15.85 8.57
C PHE A 68 -6.99 -16.22 7.32
N LEU A 69 -5.72 -16.62 7.44
CA LEU A 69 -4.91 -17.09 6.30
C LEU A 69 -5.49 -18.37 5.69
N ILE A 70 -5.91 -19.33 6.53
CA ILE A 70 -6.59 -20.55 6.05
C ILE A 70 -7.92 -20.20 5.39
N GLN A 71 -8.71 -19.30 5.98
CA GLN A 71 -9.98 -18.87 5.41
C GLN A 71 -9.79 -18.15 4.06
N PHE A 72 -8.72 -17.37 3.93
CA PHE A 72 -8.33 -16.69 2.71
C PHE A 72 -7.96 -17.70 1.61
N GLU A 73 -7.10 -18.66 1.92
CA GLU A 73 -6.68 -19.70 0.96
C GLU A 73 -7.88 -20.50 0.45
N ASN A 74 -8.77 -20.94 1.34
CA ASN A 74 -9.97 -21.68 0.95
C ASN A 74 -10.87 -20.88 -0.01
N GLN A 75 -11.09 -19.59 0.27
CA GLN A 75 -11.92 -18.73 -0.59
C GLN A 75 -11.24 -18.41 -1.92
N PHE A 76 -9.93 -18.13 -1.89
CA PHE A 76 -9.17 -17.83 -3.09
C PHE A 76 -9.09 -19.05 -4.02
N SER A 77 -8.92 -20.25 -3.44
CA SER A 77 -8.96 -21.50 -4.19
C SER A 77 -10.34 -21.86 -4.71
N ALA A 78 -11.41 -21.56 -3.97
CA ALA A 78 -12.77 -21.69 -4.49
C ALA A 78 -13.04 -20.77 -5.70
N ALA A 79 -12.38 -19.61 -5.76
CA ALA A 79 -12.43 -18.69 -6.90
C ALA A 79 -11.52 -19.10 -8.07
N GLY A 80 -10.83 -20.25 -8.00
CA GLY A 80 -9.95 -20.76 -9.04
C GLY A 80 -8.49 -20.31 -8.92
N GLY A 81 -8.12 -19.64 -7.83
CA GLY A 81 -6.74 -19.23 -7.55
C GLY A 81 -5.93 -20.29 -6.80
N LYS A 82 -4.60 -20.17 -6.83
CA LYS A 82 -3.69 -20.99 -6.02
C LYS A 82 -2.85 -20.08 -5.13
N VAL A 83 -2.89 -20.32 -3.81
CA VAL A 83 -2.04 -19.61 -2.86
C VAL A 83 -0.72 -20.36 -2.71
N LEU A 84 0.39 -19.63 -2.77
CA LEU A 84 1.72 -20.17 -2.51
C LEU A 84 2.29 -19.46 -1.27
N TRP A 85 2.42 -20.20 -0.17
CA TRP A 85 3.05 -19.70 1.05
C TRP A 85 4.57 -19.73 0.94
N ALA A 86 5.25 -18.71 1.44
CA ALA A 86 6.71 -18.67 1.53
C ALA A 86 7.12 -18.09 2.89
N ASN A 87 8.12 -18.71 3.53
CA ASN A 87 8.59 -18.30 4.85
C ASN A 87 9.56 -17.11 4.78
N ASP A 88 10.29 -17.00 3.68
CA ASP A 88 11.27 -15.93 3.46
C ASP A 88 11.28 -15.44 2.00
N SER A 89 12.05 -14.38 1.76
CA SER A 89 12.16 -13.76 0.45
C SER A 89 12.81 -14.66 -0.60
N LYS A 90 13.68 -15.59 -0.20
CA LYS A 90 14.36 -16.51 -1.10
C LYS A 90 13.37 -17.58 -1.58
N GLU A 91 12.61 -18.18 -0.67
CA GLU A 91 11.56 -19.14 -1.00
C GLU A 91 10.51 -18.50 -1.92
N ALA A 92 10.12 -17.25 -1.66
CA ALA A 92 9.19 -16.52 -2.51
C ALA A 92 9.73 -16.36 -3.95
N GLN A 93 11.00 -15.97 -4.09
CA GLN A 93 11.66 -15.86 -5.40
C GLN A 93 11.72 -17.20 -6.13
N GLU A 94 12.06 -18.28 -5.43
CA GLU A 94 12.12 -19.63 -6.00
C GLU A 94 10.75 -20.07 -6.53
N LYS A 95 9.65 -19.78 -5.80
CA LYS A 95 8.28 -20.10 -6.24
C LYS A 95 7.84 -19.28 -7.45
N VAL A 96 8.17 -17.99 -7.47
CA VAL A 96 7.87 -17.13 -8.63
C VAL A 96 8.63 -17.61 -9.87
N LEU A 97 9.93 -17.93 -9.72
CA LEU A 97 10.73 -18.47 -10.83
C LEU A 97 10.19 -19.83 -11.32
N ALA A 98 9.78 -20.71 -10.41
CA ALA A 98 9.14 -21.97 -10.77
C ALA A 98 7.86 -21.74 -11.58
N LEU A 99 7.00 -20.80 -11.17
CA LEU A 99 5.79 -20.44 -11.91
C LEU A 99 6.10 -19.89 -13.31
N ILE A 100 7.09 -19.02 -13.44
CA ILE A 100 7.50 -18.46 -14.75
C ILE A 100 8.00 -19.57 -15.69
N ASN A 101 8.76 -20.53 -15.17
CA ASN A 101 9.25 -21.66 -15.96
C ASN A 101 8.13 -22.64 -16.35
N GLU A 102 7.13 -22.83 -15.48
CA GLU A 102 5.98 -23.70 -15.73
C GLU A 102 4.98 -23.05 -16.70
N TYR A 103 4.80 -21.73 -16.63
CA TYR A 103 3.86 -20.95 -17.44
C TYR A 103 4.56 -19.78 -18.15
N PRO A 104 5.33 -20.03 -19.23
CA PRO A 104 6.14 -19.02 -19.90
C PRO A 104 5.33 -17.88 -20.54
N ASP A 105 4.05 -18.12 -20.88
CA ASP A 105 3.15 -17.13 -21.48
C ASP A 105 2.25 -16.42 -20.45
N ALA A 106 2.38 -16.74 -19.16
CA ALA A 106 1.55 -16.14 -18.12
C ALA A 106 2.07 -14.74 -17.72
N THR A 107 1.15 -13.78 -17.62
CA THR A 107 1.45 -12.47 -17.03
C THR A 107 1.40 -12.58 -15.50
N VAL A 108 2.54 -12.35 -14.86
CA VAL A 108 2.63 -12.25 -13.39
C VAL A 108 2.33 -10.78 -13.02
N ILE A 109 1.23 -10.54 -12.29
CA ILE A 109 0.80 -9.21 -11.80
C ILE A 109 1.00 -9.13 -10.29
#